data_AF-V5GB04-F1
#
_entry.id   AF-V5GB04-F1
#
_cell.length_a   1.000
_cell.length_b   1.000
_cell.length_c   1.000
_cell.angle_alpha   90.00
_cell.angle_beta   90.00
_cell.angle_gamma   90.00
#
_symmetry.space_group_name_H-M   'P 1'
#
loop_
_entity.id
_entity.type
_entity.pdbx_description
1 polymer ?
#
loop_
_entity_poly.entity_id
_entity_poly.type
_entity_poly.pdbx_seq_one_letter_code
_entity_poly.pdbx_strand_id
1 'polypeptide(L)'
;LDASADSEKEEDMVEWLREVGMPADYVNKLARMFQDIKVSEDLNGQFRTSTARHDAINIKILNAGAWARGSERVTVSLPVELEDYIPEVEDFYKKKHSGRKLHWYHHMSNGTITFTTNGGKFDLDVTTFQMAVLFAWNQRPHDKVSYENLRLATELPDGELRRTLWSLVAFPKLKRQLLLFAPNVAAPKDFGEHSLFWINQDFALIKNGKPQKRGKVNLIGRLQLSTERSQVEDNQSIVQLRILRTQ
;
A
#
# COMPACT_ATOMS: atom_id res chain seq x y z
N LEU A 1 -5.76 0.48 -7.49
CA LEU A 1 -6.06 0.11 -8.89
C LEU A 1 -7.56 0.02 -9.11
N ASP A 2 -8.32 -0.52 -8.17
CA ASP A 2 -9.79 -0.60 -8.24
C ASP A 2 -10.46 0.74 -7.83
N ALA A 3 -9.87 1.86 -8.28
CA ALA A 3 -10.29 3.24 -8.02
C ALA A 3 -10.61 4.02 -9.31
N SER A 4 -10.62 3.33 -10.45
CA SER A 4 -11.12 3.87 -11.71
C SER A 4 -12.59 4.24 -11.58
N ALA A 5 -13.00 5.34 -12.21
CA ALA A 5 -14.40 5.70 -12.33
C ALA A 5 -15.05 5.06 -13.58
N ASP A 6 -14.24 4.72 -14.58
CA ASP A 6 -14.68 4.25 -15.91
C ASP A 6 -13.47 3.65 -16.65
N SER A 7 -13.47 2.33 -16.85
CA SER A 7 -12.36 1.62 -17.49
C SER A 7 -12.28 1.85 -19.00
N GLU A 8 -13.41 2.14 -19.67
CA GLU A 8 -13.43 2.40 -21.12
C GLU A 8 -12.76 3.74 -21.39
N LYS A 9 -13.13 4.79 -20.63
CA LYS A 9 -12.49 6.12 -20.74
C LYS A 9 -11.00 6.11 -20.36
N GLU A 10 -10.58 5.20 -19.48
CA GLU A 10 -9.15 5.04 -19.15
C GLU A 10 -8.35 4.36 -20.28
N GLU A 11 -8.97 3.47 -21.06
CA GLU A 11 -8.38 2.90 -22.27
C GLU A 11 -8.37 3.93 -23.42
N ASP A 12 -9.48 4.65 -23.67
CA ASP A 12 -9.57 5.75 -24.65
C ASP A 12 -8.49 6.82 -24.43
N MET A 13 -8.19 7.14 -23.17
CA MET A 13 -7.16 8.12 -22.81
C MET A 13 -5.76 7.73 -23.31
N VAL A 14 -5.46 6.42 -23.42
CA VAL A 14 -4.19 5.95 -23.99
C VAL A 14 -4.14 6.21 -25.51
N GLU A 15 -5.28 6.15 -26.19
CA GLU A 15 -5.39 6.51 -27.61
C GLU A 15 -5.25 8.02 -27.80
N TRP A 16 -5.94 8.84 -26.99
CA TRP A 16 -5.80 10.30 -27.05
C TRP A 16 -4.36 10.78 -26.78
N LEU A 17 -3.63 10.15 -25.85
CA LEU A 17 -2.21 10.44 -25.63
C LEU A 17 -1.36 10.15 -26.88
N ARG A 18 -1.72 9.12 -27.67
CA ARG A 18 -1.07 8.80 -28.95
C ARG A 18 -1.36 9.88 -29.99
N GLU A 19 -2.61 10.32 -30.09
CA GLU A 19 -3.06 11.34 -31.05
C GLU A 19 -2.40 12.70 -30.82
N VAL A 20 -2.26 13.14 -29.56
CA VAL A 20 -1.57 14.39 -29.21
C VAL A 20 -0.03 14.30 -29.30
N GLY A 21 0.51 13.18 -29.79
CA GLY A 21 1.94 13.03 -30.08
C GLY A 21 2.83 12.75 -28.88
N MET A 22 2.30 12.17 -27.79
CA MET A 22 3.16 11.75 -26.66
C MET A 22 4.17 10.69 -27.09
N PRO A 23 5.35 10.61 -26.44
CA PRO A 23 6.38 9.63 -26.77
C PRO A 23 5.83 8.20 -26.80
N ALA A 24 6.07 7.48 -27.90
CA ALA A 24 5.52 6.14 -28.11
C ALA A 24 5.88 5.17 -26.98
N ASP A 25 7.08 5.25 -26.41
CA ASP A 25 7.51 4.42 -25.28
C ASP A 25 6.66 4.66 -24.01
N TYR A 26 6.17 5.87 -23.80
CA TYR A 26 5.28 6.21 -22.67
C TYR A 26 3.88 5.65 -22.90
N VAL A 27 3.32 5.88 -24.08
CA VAL A 27 1.98 5.37 -24.49
C VAL A 27 1.95 3.84 -24.48
N ASN A 28 2.99 3.19 -25.02
CA ASN A 28 3.10 1.72 -25.05
C ASN A 28 3.26 1.11 -23.65
N LYS A 29 3.93 1.80 -22.71
CA LYS A 29 3.95 1.39 -21.30
C LYS A 29 2.56 1.45 -20.67
N LEU A 30 1.81 2.54 -20.88
CA LEU A 30 0.43 2.65 -20.38
C LEU A 30 -0.48 1.58 -20.97
N ALA A 31 -0.48 1.37 -22.29
CA ALA A 31 -1.25 0.30 -22.93
C ALA A 31 -0.93 -1.09 -22.34
N ARG A 32 0.34 -1.37 -22.07
CA ARG A 32 0.77 -2.62 -21.42
C ARG A 32 0.32 -2.72 -19.97
N MET A 33 0.17 -1.62 -19.24
CA MET A 33 -0.39 -1.65 -17.88
C MET A 33 -1.84 -2.14 -17.89
N PHE A 34 -2.70 -1.70 -18.81
CA PHE A 34 -4.07 -2.23 -18.94
C PHE A 34 -4.10 -3.70 -19.34
N GLN A 35 -3.22 -4.12 -20.26
CA GLN A 35 -3.09 -5.54 -20.62
C GLN A 35 -2.67 -6.41 -19.42
N ASP A 36 -1.69 -5.95 -18.62
CA ASP A 36 -1.24 -6.64 -17.42
C ASP A 36 -2.35 -6.76 -16.37
N ILE A 37 -3.22 -5.77 -16.21
CA ILE A 37 -4.38 -5.84 -15.29
C ILE A 37 -5.30 -6.99 -15.72
N LYS A 38 -5.71 -7.03 -17.00
CA LYS A 38 -6.62 -8.06 -17.53
C LYS A 38 -6.02 -9.47 -17.38
N VAL A 39 -4.74 -9.64 -17.71
CA VAL A 39 -4.01 -10.92 -17.51
C VAL A 39 -3.91 -11.29 -16.02
N SER A 40 -3.70 -10.30 -15.16
CA SER A 40 -3.61 -10.53 -13.72
C SER A 40 -4.94 -10.91 -13.08
N GLU A 41 -6.06 -10.45 -13.61
CA GLU A 41 -7.40 -10.79 -13.10
C GLU A 41 -7.76 -12.24 -13.40
N ASP A 42 -7.44 -12.74 -14.59
CA ASP A 42 -7.52 -14.16 -14.94
C ASP A 42 -6.62 -15.02 -14.06
N LEU A 43 -5.34 -14.64 -13.89
CA LEU A 43 -4.41 -15.32 -12.98
C LEU A 43 -4.93 -15.39 -11.54
N ASN A 44 -5.53 -14.30 -11.05
CA ASN A 44 -6.12 -14.23 -9.72
C ASN A 44 -7.38 -15.11 -9.59
N GLY A 45 -8.24 -15.15 -10.62
CA GLY A 45 -9.38 -16.08 -10.68
C GLY A 45 -8.91 -17.54 -10.61
N GLN A 46 -7.90 -17.90 -11.38
CA GLN A 46 -7.30 -19.23 -11.36
C GLN A 46 -6.60 -19.56 -10.03
N PHE A 47 -5.94 -18.58 -9.38
CA PHE A 47 -5.39 -18.77 -8.03
C PHE A 47 -6.50 -19.02 -7.02
N ARG A 48 -7.56 -18.21 -7.09
CA ARG A 48 -8.77 -18.38 -6.26
C ARG A 48 -9.46 -19.71 -6.48
N THR A 49 -9.34 -20.40 -7.61
CA THR A 49 -9.83 -21.79 -7.70
C THR A 49 -8.92 -22.82 -7.00
N SER A 50 -7.66 -22.48 -6.73
CA SER A 50 -6.62 -23.42 -6.29
C SER A 50 -6.21 -23.43 -4.80
N THR A 51 -6.43 -22.34 -4.04
CA THR A 51 -5.83 -22.10 -2.68
C THR A 51 -6.58 -22.71 -1.47
N ALA A 52 -7.84 -23.11 -1.61
CA ALA A 52 -8.80 -23.36 -0.51
C ALA A 52 -9.15 -22.14 0.38
N ARG A 53 -8.21 -21.22 0.65
CA ARG A 53 -8.40 -19.96 1.40
C ARG A 53 -9.01 -18.84 0.52
N HIS A 54 -9.95 -19.21 -0.35
CA HIS A 54 -10.30 -18.51 -1.61
C HIS A 54 -10.77 -17.05 -1.49
N ASP A 55 -11.38 -16.67 -0.36
CA ASP A 55 -12.10 -15.39 -0.24
C ASP A 55 -11.27 -14.26 0.36
N ALA A 56 -10.19 -14.58 1.07
CA ALA A 56 -9.47 -13.63 1.92
C ALA A 56 -8.38 -12.80 1.21
N ILE A 57 -7.91 -13.21 0.02
CA ILE A 57 -6.80 -12.56 -0.68
C ILE A 57 -7.12 -12.26 -2.15
N ASN A 58 -6.62 -11.13 -2.65
CA ASN A 58 -6.63 -10.74 -4.06
C ASN A 58 -5.21 -10.40 -4.47
N ILE A 59 -4.70 -11.00 -5.54
CA ILE A 59 -3.31 -10.87 -5.99
C ILE A 59 -3.31 -10.14 -7.33
N LYS A 60 -2.44 -9.13 -7.48
CA LYS A 60 -2.13 -8.53 -8.78
C LYS A 60 -0.67 -8.81 -9.15
N ILE A 61 -0.43 -9.61 -10.19
CA ILE A 61 0.89 -9.98 -10.71
C ILE A 61 1.12 -9.22 -12.02
N LEU A 62 2.03 -8.26 -12.00
CA LEU A 62 2.19 -7.23 -13.02
C LEU A 62 3.64 -7.22 -13.54
N ASN A 63 3.89 -6.81 -14.79
CA ASN A 63 5.24 -6.84 -15.33
C ASN A 63 6.09 -5.66 -14.82
N ALA A 64 7.25 -5.96 -14.22
CA ALA A 64 8.10 -4.93 -13.62
C ALA A 64 8.55 -3.84 -14.63
N GLY A 65 8.72 -4.17 -15.92
CA GLY A 65 9.18 -3.21 -16.94
C GLY A 65 8.18 -2.12 -17.33
N ALA A 66 6.89 -2.31 -17.05
CA ALA A 66 5.87 -1.27 -17.19
C ALA A 66 5.47 -0.62 -15.86
N TRP A 67 5.55 -1.37 -14.75
CA TRP A 67 4.99 -0.98 -13.46
C TRP A 67 6.01 -0.45 -12.43
N ALA A 68 7.25 -0.93 -12.44
CA ALA A 68 8.25 -0.50 -11.46
C ALA A 68 8.73 0.93 -11.79
N ARG A 69 8.52 1.86 -10.86
CA ARG A 69 8.91 3.27 -10.98
C ARG A 69 9.97 3.63 -9.95
N GLY A 70 11.20 3.16 -10.19
CA GLY A 70 12.44 3.56 -9.48
C GLY A 70 12.51 3.37 -7.96
N SER A 71 11.41 3.00 -7.28
CA SER A 71 11.36 2.97 -5.83
C SER A 71 12.26 1.88 -5.25
N GLU A 72 13.08 2.26 -4.26
CA GLU A 72 13.78 1.29 -3.44
C GLU A 72 12.79 0.31 -2.81
N ARG A 73 13.23 -0.93 -2.64
CA ARG A 73 12.40 -1.98 -2.02
C ARG A 73 12.26 -1.65 -0.55
N VAL A 74 11.07 -1.22 -0.15
CA VAL A 74 10.73 -0.99 1.25
C VAL A 74 10.54 -2.34 1.94
N THR A 75 11.40 -2.65 2.91
CA THR A 75 11.25 -3.79 3.81
C THR A 75 10.06 -3.60 4.73
N VAL A 76 9.35 -4.69 5.03
CA VAL A 76 8.29 -4.72 6.04
C VAL A 76 8.12 -6.16 6.53
N SER A 77 8.06 -6.34 7.85
CA SER A 77 7.60 -7.60 8.46
C SER A 77 6.08 -7.68 8.34
N LEU A 78 5.58 -8.75 7.72
CA LEU A 78 4.15 -8.95 7.52
C LEU A 78 3.51 -9.62 8.75
N PRO A 79 2.21 -9.42 8.96
CA PRO A 79 1.40 -10.37 9.72
C PRO A 79 1.53 -11.79 9.18
N VAL A 80 1.61 -12.79 10.07
CA VAL A 80 1.68 -14.22 9.70
C VAL A 80 0.51 -14.62 8.81
N GLU A 81 -0.67 -14.03 9.03
CA GLU A 81 -1.89 -14.27 8.24
C GLU A 81 -1.76 -13.84 6.78
N LEU A 82 -0.80 -12.95 6.45
CA LEU A 82 -0.42 -12.58 5.08
C LEU A 82 0.83 -13.31 4.59
N GLU A 83 1.80 -13.57 5.47
CA GLU A 83 3.06 -14.22 5.13
C GLU A 83 2.84 -15.64 4.58
N ASP A 84 1.91 -16.42 5.16
CA ASP A 84 1.52 -17.75 4.67
C ASP A 84 1.18 -17.81 3.17
N TYR A 85 0.60 -16.73 2.62
CA TYR A 85 0.19 -16.70 1.21
C TYR A 85 1.36 -16.49 0.25
N ILE A 86 2.50 -15.96 0.71
CA ILE A 86 3.67 -15.74 -0.15
C ILE A 86 4.13 -17.03 -0.85
N PRO A 87 4.43 -18.13 -0.13
CA PRO A 87 4.83 -19.38 -0.76
C PRO A 87 3.71 -20.01 -1.61
N GLU A 88 2.44 -19.92 -1.20
CA GLU A 88 1.31 -20.42 -2.00
C GLU A 88 1.26 -19.76 -3.39
N VAL A 89 1.42 -18.43 -3.44
CA VAL A 89 1.39 -17.65 -4.69
C VAL A 89 2.64 -17.88 -5.54
N GLU A 90 3.81 -17.97 -4.92
CA GLU A 90 5.06 -18.27 -5.63
C GLU A 90 5.03 -19.66 -6.29
N ASP A 91 4.56 -20.68 -5.59
CA ASP A 91 4.44 -22.04 -6.14
C ASP A 91 3.36 -22.14 -7.22
N PHE A 92 2.21 -21.47 -7.04
CA PHE A 92 1.19 -21.36 -8.08
C PHE A 92 1.75 -20.71 -9.37
N TYR A 93 2.47 -19.59 -9.23
CA TYR A 93 3.00 -18.85 -10.37
C TYR A 93 4.12 -19.64 -11.07
N LYS A 94 5.03 -20.23 -10.30
CA LYS A 94 6.17 -21.04 -10.79
C LYS A 94 5.72 -22.25 -11.61
N LYS A 95 4.61 -22.90 -11.24
CA LYS A 95 4.01 -24.02 -12.00
C LYS A 95 3.53 -23.62 -13.40
N LYS A 96 3.19 -22.34 -13.62
CA LYS A 96 2.68 -21.82 -14.89
C LYS A 96 3.71 -21.03 -15.70
N HIS A 97 4.68 -20.41 -15.02
CA HIS A 97 5.63 -19.49 -15.63
C HIS A 97 7.07 -19.81 -15.19
N SER A 98 7.62 -20.88 -15.75
CA SER A 98 9.02 -21.26 -15.56
C SER A 98 9.98 -20.13 -15.98
N GLY A 99 11.09 -19.99 -15.25
CA GLY A 99 12.10 -18.95 -15.52
C GLY A 99 11.73 -17.53 -15.09
N ARG A 100 10.56 -17.31 -14.47
CA ARG A 100 10.19 -16.02 -13.85
C ARG A 100 10.39 -16.06 -12.34
N LYS A 101 10.62 -14.87 -11.74
CA LYS A 101 10.70 -14.66 -10.29
C LYS A 101 9.74 -13.55 -9.89
N LEU A 102 9.01 -13.74 -8.78
CA LEU A 102 8.15 -12.70 -8.22
C LEU A 102 8.96 -11.71 -7.38
N HIS A 103 8.47 -10.47 -7.36
CA HIS A 103 8.96 -9.40 -6.50
C HIS A 103 7.75 -8.75 -5.83
N TRP A 104 7.77 -8.70 -4.50
CA TRP A 104 6.63 -8.26 -3.70
C TRP A 104 6.67 -6.74 -3.48
N TYR A 105 5.61 -6.04 -3.90
CA TYR A 105 5.49 -4.58 -3.84
C TYR A 105 4.53 -4.16 -2.72
N HIS A 106 4.88 -4.48 -1.46
CA HIS A 106 4.00 -4.26 -0.29
C HIS A 106 3.55 -2.80 -0.10
N HIS A 107 4.30 -1.81 -0.58
CA HIS A 107 3.88 -0.40 -0.57
C HIS A 107 2.64 -0.13 -1.46
N MET A 108 2.44 -0.93 -2.52
CA MET A 108 1.25 -0.89 -3.38
C MET A 108 0.10 -1.77 -2.85
N SER A 109 0.39 -2.71 -1.96
CA SER A 109 -0.58 -3.59 -1.31
C SER A 109 -1.42 -2.89 -0.23
N ASN A 110 -2.67 -3.31 -0.10
CA ASN A 110 -3.64 -2.84 0.87
C ASN A 110 -4.69 -3.94 1.15
N GLY A 111 -5.51 -3.76 2.17
CA GLY A 111 -6.62 -4.67 2.50
C GLY A 111 -7.58 -4.08 3.52
N THR A 112 -8.72 -4.76 3.73
CA THR A 112 -9.67 -4.40 4.79
C THR A 112 -9.42 -5.24 6.05
N ILE A 113 -9.30 -4.61 7.22
CA ILE A 113 -9.16 -5.29 8.52
C ILE A 113 -10.28 -4.89 9.49
N THR A 114 -10.70 -5.82 10.35
CA THR A 114 -11.69 -5.55 11.40
C THR A 114 -11.02 -5.05 12.67
N PHE A 115 -11.13 -3.76 12.93
CA PHE A 115 -10.61 -3.09 14.12
C PHE A 115 -11.66 -3.10 15.24
N THR A 116 -11.33 -3.74 16.37
CA THR A 116 -12.20 -3.86 17.54
C THR A 116 -11.67 -3.00 18.69
N THR A 117 -12.54 -2.18 19.27
CA THR A 117 -12.27 -1.34 20.45
C THR A 117 -13.45 -1.40 21.43
N ASN A 118 -13.30 -0.81 22.62
CA ASN A 118 -14.42 -0.63 23.55
C ASN A 118 -15.57 0.19 22.92
N GLY A 119 -15.25 1.08 21.96
CA GLY A 119 -16.22 1.87 21.20
C GLY A 119 -17.02 1.10 20.14
N GLY A 120 -16.53 -0.03 19.63
CA GLY A 120 -17.22 -0.80 18.59
C GLY A 120 -16.33 -1.71 17.74
N LYS A 121 -16.87 -2.13 16.58
CA LYS A 121 -16.15 -2.90 15.55
C LYS A 121 -16.25 -2.20 14.20
N PHE A 122 -15.10 -1.88 13.61
CA PHE A 122 -14.99 -1.04 12.41
C PHE A 122 -14.15 -1.74 11.35
N ASP A 123 -14.54 -1.57 10.09
CA ASP A 123 -13.76 -2.10 8.97
C ASP A 123 -12.83 -0.99 8.45
N LEU A 124 -11.54 -1.23 8.43
CA LEU A 124 -10.53 -0.26 8.01
C LEU A 124 -9.91 -0.72 6.68
N ASP A 125 -10.04 0.06 5.61
CA ASP A 125 -9.18 -0.12 4.44
C ASP A 125 -7.83 0.55 4.72
N VAL A 126 -6.77 -0.25 4.77
CA VAL A 126 -5.43 0.16 5.19
C VAL A 126 -4.36 -0.32 4.21
N THR A 127 -3.25 0.41 4.10
CA THR A 127 -2.05 -0.11 3.41
C THR A 127 -1.45 -1.28 4.20
N THR A 128 -0.64 -2.11 3.54
CA THR A 128 0.09 -3.19 4.24
C THR A 128 1.02 -2.64 5.34
N PHE A 129 1.57 -1.43 5.20
CA PHE A 129 2.38 -0.79 6.25
C PHE A 129 1.54 -0.37 7.46
N GLN A 130 0.37 0.23 7.23
CA GLN A 130 -0.59 0.53 8.29
C GLN A 130 -1.05 -0.75 9.01
N MET A 131 -1.24 -1.85 8.26
CA MET A 131 -1.59 -3.14 8.80
C MET A 131 -0.49 -3.71 9.70
N ALA A 132 0.77 -3.75 9.22
CA ALA A 132 1.92 -4.20 10.01
C ALA A 132 2.07 -3.41 11.33
N VAL A 133 1.91 -2.08 11.28
CA VAL A 133 1.91 -1.23 12.48
C VAL A 133 0.77 -1.58 13.42
N LEU A 134 -0.47 -1.70 12.95
CA LEU A 134 -1.63 -1.98 13.81
C LEU A 134 -1.57 -3.37 14.44
N PHE A 135 -1.03 -4.37 13.73
CA PHE A 135 -0.90 -5.75 14.22
C PHE A 135 0.09 -5.89 15.38
N ALA A 136 0.99 -4.91 15.57
CA ALA A 136 1.88 -4.85 16.74
C ALA A 136 1.15 -4.79 18.09
N TRP A 137 -0.17 -4.57 18.10
CA TRP A 137 -1.04 -4.59 19.29
C TRP A 137 -1.93 -5.84 19.42
N ASN A 138 -1.96 -6.76 18.46
CA ASN A 138 -2.90 -7.90 18.48
C ASN A 138 -2.80 -8.76 19.76
N GLN A 139 -1.59 -8.99 20.27
CA GLN A 139 -1.34 -9.74 21.51
C GLN A 139 -1.25 -8.84 22.76
N ARG A 140 -1.33 -7.51 22.59
CA ARG A 140 -1.18 -6.52 23.66
C ARG A 140 -2.08 -5.28 23.48
N PRO A 141 -3.41 -5.41 23.46
CA PRO A 141 -4.32 -4.36 22.96
C PRO A 141 -4.37 -3.06 23.79
N HIS A 142 -3.84 -3.07 25.02
CA HIS A 142 -3.84 -1.94 25.94
C HIS A 142 -2.44 -1.33 26.17
N ASP A 143 -1.40 -1.90 25.56
CA ASP A 143 -0.02 -1.52 25.81
C ASP A 143 0.39 -0.26 25.04
N LYS A 144 1.34 0.47 25.63
CA LYS A 144 2.07 1.55 24.96
C LYS A 144 3.34 0.98 24.34
N VAL A 145 3.53 1.19 23.05
CA VAL A 145 4.70 0.71 22.30
C VAL A 145 5.51 1.92 21.82
N SER A 146 6.82 1.91 22.04
CA SER A 146 7.72 2.97 21.57
C SER A 146 7.90 2.95 20.06
N TYR A 147 8.29 4.09 19.48
CA TYR A 147 8.67 4.23 18.08
C TYR A 147 9.76 3.21 17.71
N GLU A 148 10.79 3.07 18.55
CA GLU A 148 11.85 2.06 18.41
C GLU A 148 11.30 0.64 18.32
N ASN A 149 10.43 0.24 19.26
CA ASN A 149 9.84 -1.11 19.26
C ASN A 149 8.91 -1.35 18.06
N LEU A 150 8.23 -0.31 17.56
CA LEU A 150 7.44 -0.40 16.32
C LEU A 150 8.34 -0.53 15.09
N ARG A 151 9.49 0.14 15.06
CA ARG A 151 10.49 0.01 14.00
C ARG A 151 11.10 -1.39 13.96
N LEU A 152 11.43 -1.96 15.12
CA LEU A 152 11.90 -3.35 15.21
C LEU A 152 10.80 -4.36 14.80
N ALA A 153 9.57 -4.18 15.29
CA ALA A 153 8.48 -5.12 15.02
C ALA A 153 7.96 -5.09 13.57
N THR A 154 8.10 -3.96 12.86
CA THR A 154 7.60 -3.80 11.48
C THR A 154 8.69 -3.80 10.42
N GLU A 155 9.97 -3.67 10.79
CA GLU A 155 11.13 -3.52 9.89
C GLU A 155 10.99 -2.39 8.84
N LEU A 156 10.07 -1.44 9.07
CA LEU A 156 9.85 -0.31 8.18
C LEU A 156 11.02 0.70 8.27
N PRO A 157 11.52 1.21 7.14
CA PRO A 157 12.44 2.34 7.12
C PRO A 157 11.85 3.56 7.85
N ASP A 158 12.70 4.31 8.55
CA ASP A 158 12.29 5.41 9.43
C ASP A 158 11.33 6.42 8.76
N GLY A 159 11.61 6.84 7.52
CA GLY A 159 10.74 7.74 6.76
C GLY A 159 9.34 7.17 6.50
N GLU A 160 9.24 5.88 6.17
CA GLU A 160 7.95 5.21 5.91
C GLU A 160 7.20 4.91 7.20
N LEU A 161 7.89 4.52 8.27
CA LEU A 161 7.28 4.33 9.59
C LEU A 161 6.68 5.63 10.12
N ARG A 162 7.39 6.76 10.03
CA ARG A 162 6.88 8.08 10.41
C ARG A 162 5.62 8.47 9.64
N ARG A 163 5.65 8.34 8.31
CA ARG A 163 4.50 8.62 7.44
C ARG A 163 3.31 7.73 7.79
N THR A 164 3.56 6.44 8.02
CA THR A 164 2.56 5.44 8.40
C THR A 164 1.93 5.76 9.75
N LEU A 165 2.74 5.99 10.80
CA LEU A 165 2.24 6.35 12.13
C LEU A 165 1.46 7.66 12.10
N TRP A 166 1.96 8.69 11.41
CA TRP A 166 1.24 9.96 11.26
C TRP A 166 -0.14 9.77 10.63
N SER A 167 -0.28 8.88 9.65
CA SER A 167 -1.58 8.58 9.04
C SER A 167 -2.57 7.88 9.98
N LEU A 168 -2.10 7.28 11.08
CA LEU A 168 -2.93 6.58 12.08
C LEU A 168 -3.24 7.46 13.31
N VAL A 169 -2.36 8.42 13.64
CA VAL A 169 -2.56 9.38 14.75
C VAL A 169 -3.11 10.75 14.33
N ALA A 170 -3.08 11.10 13.03
CA ALA A 170 -3.43 12.42 12.53
C ALA A 170 -4.13 12.37 11.16
N PHE A 171 -5.02 11.40 10.95
CA PHE A 171 -5.80 11.28 9.71
C PHE A 171 -6.78 12.45 9.55
N PRO A 172 -6.70 13.29 8.49
CA PRO A 172 -7.43 14.56 8.43
C PRO A 172 -8.96 14.45 8.41
N LYS A 173 -9.51 13.32 7.93
CA LYS A 173 -10.98 13.12 7.83
C LYS A 173 -11.59 12.47 9.07
N LEU A 174 -10.78 12.08 10.07
CA LEU A 174 -11.25 11.42 11.29
C LEU A 174 -11.36 12.41 12.46
N LYS A 175 -12.51 12.38 13.16
CA LYS A 175 -12.70 13.15 14.41
C LYS A 175 -12.09 12.48 15.65
N ARG A 176 -11.87 11.17 15.59
CA ARG A 176 -11.16 10.36 16.60
C ARG A 176 -10.13 9.53 15.85
N GLN A 177 -8.89 9.57 16.31
CA GLN A 177 -7.76 8.91 15.64
C GLN A 177 -7.65 7.45 16.10
N LEU A 178 -7.08 6.57 15.28
CA LEU A 178 -6.97 5.14 15.62
C LEU A 178 -5.93 4.90 16.70
N LEU A 179 -4.79 5.58 16.57
CA LEU A 179 -3.72 5.58 17.55
C LEU A 179 -3.70 6.91 18.29
N LEU A 180 -3.35 6.84 19.57
CA LEU A 180 -2.95 7.97 20.40
C LEU A 180 -1.44 7.88 20.63
N PHE A 181 -0.82 9.00 20.98
CA PHE A 181 0.63 9.04 21.16
C PHE A 181 1.07 10.09 22.20
N ALA A 182 2.30 9.97 22.69
CA ALA A 182 2.96 10.95 23.53
C ALA A 182 4.50 10.91 23.34
N PRO A 183 5.22 12.06 23.44
CA PRO A 183 4.70 13.42 23.59
C PRO A 183 3.95 13.89 22.33
N ASN A 184 3.13 14.94 22.47
CA ASN A 184 2.46 15.58 21.33
C ASN A 184 3.50 16.26 20.44
N VAL A 185 3.39 16.07 19.12
CA VAL A 185 4.28 16.67 18.11
C VAL A 185 3.48 17.19 16.92
N ALA A 186 4.07 18.12 16.15
CA ALA A 186 3.39 18.80 15.04
C ALA A 186 3.61 18.12 13.68
N ALA A 187 4.68 17.35 13.50
CA ALA A 187 4.99 16.66 12.24
C ALA A 187 5.57 15.24 12.44
N PRO A 188 5.47 14.34 11.45
CA PRO A 188 6.01 12.97 11.54
C PRO A 188 7.52 12.89 11.84
N LYS A 189 8.28 13.88 11.38
CA LYS A 189 9.73 13.99 11.60
C LYS A 189 10.10 14.26 13.07
N ASP A 190 9.15 14.74 13.88
CA ASP A 190 9.39 15.16 15.25
C ASP A 190 9.21 14.00 16.27
N PHE A 191 8.75 12.82 15.84
CA PHE A 191 8.69 11.64 16.72
C PHE A 191 10.11 11.23 17.16
N GLY A 192 10.32 11.06 18.47
CA GLY A 192 11.54 10.51 19.03
C GLY A 192 11.49 8.99 19.16
N GLU A 193 12.62 8.34 19.39
CA GLU A 193 12.70 6.88 19.58
C GLU A 193 11.84 6.38 20.75
N HIS A 194 11.73 7.20 21.79
CA HIS A 194 10.89 6.95 22.96
C HIS A 194 9.45 7.52 22.84
N SER A 195 9.04 8.06 21.68
CA SER A 195 7.63 8.42 21.45
C SER A 195 6.78 7.15 21.58
N LEU A 196 5.80 7.19 22.49
CA LEU A 196 4.90 6.08 22.79
C LEU A 196 3.63 6.20 21.97
N PHE A 197 3.16 5.08 21.43
CA PHE A 197 1.89 4.96 20.69
C PHE A 197 1.02 3.90 21.36
N TRP A 198 -0.31 4.04 21.27
CA TRP A 198 -1.25 3.02 21.73
C TRP A 198 -2.60 3.10 21.01
N ILE A 199 -3.34 1.98 21.03
CA ILE A 199 -4.69 1.87 20.46
C ILE A 199 -5.65 2.82 21.19
N ASN A 200 -6.37 3.63 20.44
CA ASN A 200 -7.47 4.43 20.97
C ASN A 200 -8.68 3.55 21.26
N GLN A 201 -8.79 3.04 22.48
CA GLN A 201 -9.90 2.17 22.89
C GLN A 201 -11.27 2.88 22.85
N ASP A 202 -11.29 4.22 22.88
CA ASP A 202 -12.48 5.05 22.70
C ASP A 202 -12.70 5.48 21.23
N PHE A 203 -11.99 4.89 20.27
CA PHE A 203 -12.22 5.14 18.85
C PHE A 203 -13.66 4.80 18.46
N ALA A 204 -14.30 5.75 17.78
CA ALA A 204 -15.61 5.58 17.17
C ALA A 204 -15.74 6.54 15.99
N LEU A 205 -16.36 6.06 14.90
CA LEU A 205 -16.73 6.91 13.77
C LEU A 205 -17.86 7.87 14.20
N ILE A 206 -17.74 9.15 13.88
CA ILE A 206 -18.75 10.17 14.26
C ILE A 206 -19.61 10.52 13.06
N LYS A 207 -20.88 10.09 13.06
CA LYS A 207 -21.89 10.43 12.04
C LYS A 207 -22.97 11.31 12.66
N ASN A 208 -23.26 12.45 12.04
CA ASN A 208 -24.25 13.43 12.51
C ASN A 208 -24.06 13.80 14.00
N GLY A 209 -22.81 13.99 14.42
CA GLY A 209 -22.43 14.31 15.81
C GLY A 209 -22.45 13.13 16.79
N LYS A 210 -22.96 11.95 16.40
CA LYS A 210 -23.12 10.79 17.29
C LYS A 210 -22.06 9.70 17.01
N PRO A 211 -21.44 9.09 18.03
CA PRO A 211 -20.55 7.96 17.85
C PRO A 211 -21.31 6.74 17.33
N GLN A 212 -20.72 6.06 16.35
CA GLN A 212 -21.24 4.82 15.77
C GLN A 212 -20.46 3.64 16.34
N LYS A 213 -21.16 2.53 16.66
CA LYS A 213 -20.52 1.27 17.11
C LYS A 213 -20.00 0.40 15.96
N ARG A 214 -20.33 0.76 14.71
CA ARG A 214 -19.93 0.08 13.48
C ARG A 214 -19.76 1.07 12.34
N GLY A 215 -19.01 0.68 11.33
CA GLY A 215 -18.87 1.39 10.06
C GLY A 215 -17.54 1.08 9.40
N LYS A 216 -17.42 1.50 8.14
CA LYS A 216 -16.21 1.32 7.33
C LYS A 216 -15.52 2.67 7.09
N VAL A 217 -14.19 2.70 7.11
CA VAL A 217 -13.36 3.88 6.79
C VAL A 217 -12.14 3.49 5.96
N ASN A 218 -11.80 4.32 4.98
CA ASN A 218 -10.61 4.13 4.15
C ASN A 218 -9.50 5.10 4.57
N LEU A 219 -8.32 4.55 4.86
CA LEU A 219 -7.17 5.23 5.45
C LEU A 219 -5.92 5.21 4.55
N ILE A 220 -6.01 4.57 3.38
CA ILE A 220 -4.92 4.45 2.40
C ILE A 220 -4.42 5.82 1.93
N GLY A 221 -5.34 6.78 1.76
CA GLY A 221 -5.03 8.18 1.49
C GLY A 221 -4.12 8.39 0.27
N ARG A 222 -3.09 9.24 0.42
CA ARG A 222 -2.04 9.47 -0.59
C ARG A 222 -0.72 8.74 -0.27
N LEU A 223 -0.70 7.83 0.71
CA LEU A 223 0.55 7.22 1.21
C LEU A 223 1.32 6.48 0.12
N GLN A 224 0.60 5.79 -0.77
CA GLN A 224 1.15 4.98 -1.86
C GLN A 224 1.74 5.79 -3.03
N LEU A 225 1.75 7.13 -2.98
CA LEU A 225 2.04 8.00 -4.13
C LEU A 225 3.39 8.73 -4.10
N SER A 226 4.35 8.35 -3.24
CA SER A 226 5.68 8.95 -3.23
C SER A 226 6.56 8.46 -4.40
N THR A 227 6.21 8.85 -5.63
CA THR A 227 6.96 8.59 -6.88
C THR A 227 7.86 9.76 -7.30
N GLU A 228 7.86 10.87 -6.55
CA GLU A 228 8.56 12.11 -6.89
C GLU A 228 10.07 11.93 -7.11
N ARG A 229 10.74 11.07 -6.33
CA ARG A 229 12.18 10.76 -6.54
C ARG A 229 12.46 10.08 -7.89
N SER A 230 11.67 9.07 -8.25
CA SER A 230 11.83 8.33 -9.51
C SER A 230 11.67 9.23 -10.74
N GLN A 231 10.79 10.24 -10.69
CA GLN A 231 10.65 11.18 -11.81
C GLN A 231 11.90 12.04 -12.05
N VAL A 232 12.63 12.40 -10.99
CA VAL A 232 13.86 13.21 -11.10
C VAL A 232 15.00 12.37 -11.69
N GLU A 233 15.14 11.13 -11.23
CA GLU A 233 16.18 10.19 -11.70
C GLU A 233 15.96 9.74 -13.16
N ASP A 234 14.71 9.46 -13.56
CA ASP A 234 14.34 9.17 -14.95
C ASP A 234 14.70 10.35 -15.88
N ASN A 235 14.35 11.58 -15.47
CA ASN A 235 14.65 12.79 -16.24
C ASN A 235 16.15 13.03 -16.41
N GLN A 236 16.95 12.83 -15.34
CA GLN A 236 18.41 12.95 -15.41
C GLN A 236 19.02 11.88 -16.33
N SER A 237 18.53 10.65 -16.26
CA SER A 237 18.96 9.54 -17.12
C SER A 237 18.66 9.81 -18.59
N ILE A 238 17.48 10.36 -18.91
CA ILE A 238 17.11 10.78 -20.28
C ILE A 238 18.04 11.89 -20.79
N VAL A 239 18.41 12.87 -19.94
CA VAL A 239 19.35 13.95 -20.31
C VAL A 239 20.74 13.39 -20.61
N GLN A 240 21.27 12.50 -19.76
CA GLN A 240 22.57 11.86 -19.98
C GLN A 240 22.59 11.04 -21.29
N LEU A 241 21.55 10.24 -21.55
CA LEU A 241 21.43 9.46 -22.79
C LEU A 241 21.33 10.35 -24.05
N ARG A 242 20.77 11.57 -23.94
CA ARG A 242 20.76 12.54 -25.04
C ARG A 242 22.16 13.10 -25.30
N ILE A 243 22.90 13.47 -24.25
CA ILE A 243 24.28 13.97 -24.35
C ILE A 243 25.18 12.92 -25.03
N LEU A 244 25.10 11.65 -24.60
CA LEU A 244 25.86 10.54 -25.18
C LEU A 244 25.51 10.20 -26.63
N ARG A 245 24.32 10.59 -27.12
CA ARG A 245 23.92 10.43 -28.53
C ARG A 245 24.37 11.58 -29.44
N THR A 246 24.91 12.66 -28.86
CA THR A 246 25.38 13.85 -29.58
C THR A 246 26.91 13.99 -29.58
N GLN A 247 27.61 12.97 -29.06
CA GLN A 247 29.07 12.80 -29.11
C GLN A 247 29.42 11.72 -30.14
#